data_AF-A0A5B0PLF7-F1
#
_entry.id   AF-A0A5B0PLF7-F1
#
_cell.length_a   1.000
_cell.length_b   1.000
_cell.length_c   1.000
_cell.angle_alpha   90.00
_cell.angle_beta   90.00
_cell.angle_gamma   90.00
#
_symmetry.space_group_name_H-M   'P 1'
#
loop_
_entity.id
_entity.type
_entity.pdbx_description
1 polymer ?
#
loop_
_entity_poly.entity_id
_entity_poly.type
_entity_poly.pdbx_seq_one_letter_code
_entity_poly.pdbx_strand_id
1 'polypeptide(L)'
;MKVAIEGCCHGELDNIYQTIEVAKNQAGIEAPDVLICCGDFQSFRNHSDLETFAAPVKYRQLGTFWQYYSGEKVAPILTIFVGGNHEASGYLWELYHGGWVAPNIYFLGFAGSLILKKESPDGSVDSIRISGASGIYKKHDYTAGHYERLPYDKGTIRSIYHVREYDIFRLAQLPIASSSDIFISHDWPVGIEQYGNTAQLLRAKPFFQDEVASNTLGSPPLMHLLKTIKPHYWFSAHLHVKFAALYYHDKHPQIHQPPLIRSGALNPDELAIDLDDDEDEQKHPSASLKTPVLNPDMIPIDDSDDEDDQKNASTSVKPLTINPDAIDIDDSDDEIAPEGSPFNHCGLPIHAQIDGLSEPVTSTSHLEMGVREKHHPSDPEEKTEPVPALHLAESSQAQEATGSSTARNSVGLQNPPINTAARSTRFLALDKCLPRKDFLQILDIPQPDPFTQASTESFQQASGQKPEDSTNDAQAELQITPKSDDIKVNSTAKLYFDPHWLAITRAFHPFLPLQRHGNPKLPTDPIEIRKLVDQELEWVKHNINPEALEVNTVQQFVKTAPGIGDPGGEQTGQPFWYTNPQTLALADLLKIENKINPSFLE
;
A
#
# COMPACT_ATOMS: atom_id res chain seq x y z
N MET A 1 4.18 -8.85 -19.92
CA MET A 1 3.53 -7.53 -19.80
C MET A 1 4.58 -6.47 -19.48
N LYS A 2 4.46 -5.24 -19.99
CA LYS A 2 5.36 -4.13 -19.64
C LYS A 2 4.74 -3.25 -18.55
N VAL A 3 5.47 -3.03 -17.47
CA VAL A 3 4.98 -2.33 -16.28
C VAL A 3 5.94 -1.19 -15.95
N ALA A 4 5.45 0.03 -15.81
CA ALA A 4 6.20 1.14 -15.23
C ALA A 4 5.94 1.20 -13.73
N ILE A 5 7.01 1.22 -12.93
CA ILE A 5 6.95 1.42 -11.48
C ILE A 5 7.47 2.83 -11.17
N GLU A 6 6.76 3.57 -10.34
CA GLU A 6 7.08 4.91 -9.88
C GLU A 6 7.07 4.96 -8.34
N GLY A 7 7.92 5.80 -7.76
CA GLY A 7 8.13 5.91 -6.31
C GLY A 7 7.07 6.76 -5.59
N CYS A 8 7.47 7.99 -5.22
CA CYS A 8 6.58 8.98 -4.63
C CYS A 8 6.24 10.07 -5.66
N CYS A 9 4.98 10.13 -6.05
CA CYS A 9 4.51 10.97 -7.16
C CYS A 9 4.49 12.48 -6.80
N HIS A 10 4.05 12.83 -5.59
CA HIS A 10 3.85 14.21 -5.12
C HIS A 10 3.02 15.12 -6.06
N GLY A 11 2.10 14.54 -6.84
CA GLY A 11 1.27 15.28 -7.80
C GLY A 11 1.96 15.65 -9.13
N GLU A 12 3.19 15.16 -9.35
CA GLU A 12 4.01 15.39 -10.55
C GLU A 12 3.60 14.51 -11.76
N LEU A 13 2.31 14.21 -11.90
CA LEU A 13 1.77 13.29 -12.91
C LEU A 13 2.15 13.68 -14.34
N ASP A 14 2.06 14.97 -14.69
CA ASP A 14 2.51 15.50 -15.98
C ASP A 14 3.98 15.12 -16.26
N ASN A 15 4.87 15.32 -15.29
CA ASN A 15 6.29 15.02 -15.43
C ASN A 15 6.57 13.52 -15.52
N ILE A 16 5.80 12.68 -14.82
CA ILE A 16 5.90 11.21 -14.90
C ILE A 16 5.48 10.73 -16.30
N TYR A 17 4.30 11.14 -16.80
CA TYR A 17 3.84 10.77 -18.14
C TYR A 17 4.76 11.31 -19.24
N GLN A 18 5.21 12.56 -19.13
CA GLN A 18 6.16 13.15 -20.07
C GLN A 18 7.51 12.41 -20.06
N THR A 19 7.98 11.94 -18.90
CA THR A 19 9.21 11.12 -18.81
C THR A 19 9.05 9.79 -19.54
N ILE A 20 7.89 9.13 -19.43
CA ILE A 20 7.60 7.88 -20.16
C ILE A 20 7.51 8.15 -21.67
N GLU A 21 6.88 9.26 -22.09
CA GLU A 21 6.83 9.64 -23.50
C GLU A 21 8.22 9.97 -24.07
N VAL A 22 9.07 10.69 -23.32
CA VAL A 22 10.46 10.97 -23.72
C VAL A 22 11.27 9.68 -23.83
N ALA A 23 11.14 8.75 -22.87
CA ALA A 23 11.78 7.44 -22.92
C ALA A 23 11.38 6.65 -24.17
N LYS A 24 10.09 6.68 -24.52
CA LYS A 24 9.56 6.07 -25.75
C LYS A 24 10.11 6.71 -27.01
N ASN A 25 9.98 8.03 -27.13
CA ASN A 25 10.25 8.77 -28.36
C ASN A 25 11.76 8.97 -28.62
N GLN A 26 12.61 8.94 -27.59
CA GLN A 26 14.06 9.19 -27.72
C GLN A 26 14.93 7.94 -27.49
N ALA A 27 14.58 7.06 -26.55
CA ALA A 27 15.35 5.85 -26.26
C ALA A 27 14.76 4.58 -26.90
N GLY A 28 13.62 4.67 -27.60
CA GLY A 28 12.97 3.54 -28.26
C GLY A 28 12.34 2.54 -27.29
N ILE A 29 12.09 2.94 -26.04
CA ILE A 29 11.50 2.07 -25.02
C ILE A 29 10.00 1.92 -25.30
N GLU A 30 9.52 0.70 -25.48
CA GLU A 30 8.09 0.45 -25.68
C GLU A 30 7.26 1.02 -24.52
N ALA A 31 6.08 1.56 -24.86
CA ALA A 31 5.17 2.11 -23.86
C ALA A 31 4.73 1.01 -22.87
N PRO A 32 4.65 1.31 -21.57
CA PRO A 32 4.16 0.36 -20.58
C PRO A 32 2.64 0.14 -20.75
N ASP A 33 2.19 -1.07 -20.42
CA ASP A 33 0.78 -1.45 -20.42
C ASP A 33 0.02 -0.82 -19.24
N VAL A 34 0.74 -0.55 -18.16
CA VAL A 34 0.28 0.06 -16.90
C VAL A 34 1.41 0.86 -16.21
N LEU A 35 1.05 1.94 -15.55
CA LEU A 35 1.86 2.68 -14.58
C LEU A 35 1.40 2.32 -13.15
N ILE A 36 2.34 2.06 -12.25
CA ILE A 36 2.10 1.76 -10.84
C ILE A 36 2.87 2.77 -9.99
N CYS A 37 2.16 3.66 -9.29
CA CYS A 37 2.73 4.60 -8.33
C CYS A 37 2.68 3.99 -6.92
N CYS A 38 3.79 4.05 -6.18
CA CYS A 38 3.90 3.46 -4.84
C CYS A 38 3.43 4.40 -3.71
N GLY A 39 2.99 5.62 -4.02
CA GLY A 39 2.18 6.47 -3.13
C GLY A 39 2.62 7.93 -3.10
N ASP A 40 2.18 8.64 -2.06
CA ASP A 40 2.18 10.11 -2.01
C ASP A 40 1.62 10.70 -3.32
N PHE A 41 0.49 10.16 -3.77
CA PHE A 41 -0.09 10.42 -5.08
C PHE A 41 -0.74 11.81 -5.17
N GLN A 42 -1.19 12.37 -4.04
CA GLN A 42 -1.72 13.74 -3.93
C GLN A 42 -2.91 13.98 -4.88
N SER A 43 -3.93 13.12 -4.76
CA SER A 43 -5.17 13.14 -5.57
C SER A 43 -6.16 14.27 -5.22
N PHE A 44 -5.67 15.51 -5.06
CA PHE A 44 -6.50 16.66 -4.67
C PHE A 44 -7.43 17.13 -5.80
N ARG A 45 -8.74 17.15 -5.54
CA ARG A 45 -9.78 17.56 -6.52
C ARG A 45 -9.96 19.08 -6.57
N ASN A 46 -9.76 19.73 -5.43
CA ASN A 46 -10.04 21.14 -5.17
C ASN A 46 -9.24 21.64 -3.94
N HIS A 47 -9.40 22.92 -3.60
CA HIS A 47 -8.72 23.53 -2.45
C HIS A 47 -9.16 22.96 -1.08
N SER A 48 -10.38 22.44 -0.94
CA SER A 48 -10.83 21.80 0.30
C SER A 48 -10.07 20.51 0.62
N ASP A 49 -9.73 19.68 -0.38
CA ASP A 49 -8.99 18.43 -0.11
C ASP A 49 -7.60 18.69 0.51
N LEU A 50 -6.98 19.86 0.24
CA LEU A 50 -5.72 20.28 0.88
C LEU A 50 -5.86 20.50 2.39
N GLU A 51 -7.07 20.72 2.90
CA GLU A 51 -7.31 20.76 4.35
C GLU A 51 -7.41 19.35 4.98
N THR A 52 -7.48 18.30 4.16
CA THR A 52 -7.29 16.89 4.59
C THR A 52 -5.87 16.37 4.36
N PHE A 53 -4.98 17.22 3.86
CA PHE A 53 -3.57 16.91 3.60
C PHE A 53 -2.71 17.13 4.87
N ALA A 54 -2.10 16.05 5.36
CA ALA A 54 -1.14 16.06 6.45
C ALA A 54 0.25 16.58 6.02
N ALA A 55 0.32 17.86 5.70
CA ALA A 55 1.57 18.60 5.51
C ALA A 55 1.47 20.01 6.11
N PRO A 56 2.59 20.61 6.56
CA PRO A 56 2.63 22.01 6.98
C PRO A 56 2.09 22.93 5.88
N VAL A 57 1.27 23.93 6.24
CA VAL A 57 0.46 24.73 5.30
C VAL A 57 1.27 25.28 4.10
N LYS A 58 2.49 25.77 4.34
CA LYS A 58 3.40 26.28 3.29
C LYS A 58 3.83 25.27 2.21
N TYR A 59 3.59 23.97 2.42
CA TYR A 59 3.86 22.89 1.45
C TYR A 59 2.57 22.32 0.82
N ARG A 60 1.39 22.79 1.23
CA ARG A 60 0.11 22.37 0.63
C ARG A 60 -0.05 23.01 -0.75
N GLN A 61 0.06 22.20 -1.80
CA GLN A 61 -0.09 22.63 -3.19
C GLN A 61 -1.02 21.67 -3.93
N LEU A 62 -1.90 22.22 -4.77
CA LEU A 62 -2.94 21.45 -5.47
C LEU A 62 -2.38 20.47 -6.53
N GLY A 63 -1.14 20.71 -7.00
CA GLY A 63 -0.50 19.91 -8.03
C GLY A 63 -1.27 19.93 -9.36
N THR A 64 -1.18 18.83 -10.12
CA THR A 64 -1.81 18.69 -11.44
C THR A 64 -3.03 17.76 -11.47
N PHE A 65 -3.29 17.01 -10.39
CA PHE A 65 -4.31 15.94 -10.38
C PHE A 65 -5.73 16.46 -10.65
N TRP A 66 -6.09 17.64 -10.12
CA TRP A 66 -7.41 18.25 -10.30
C TRP A 66 -7.84 18.38 -11.77
N GLN A 67 -6.90 18.48 -12.72
CA GLN A 67 -7.16 18.53 -14.16
C GLN A 67 -7.60 17.18 -14.74
N TYR A 68 -7.10 16.07 -14.17
CA TYR A 68 -7.57 14.73 -14.49
C TYR A 68 -8.93 14.44 -13.85
N TYR A 69 -9.19 15.00 -12.67
CA TYR A 69 -10.49 14.92 -12.00
C TYR A 69 -11.58 15.73 -12.74
N SER A 70 -11.27 16.95 -13.19
CA SER A 70 -12.20 17.82 -13.91
C SER A 70 -12.53 17.32 -15.32
N GLY A 71 -11.61 16.58 -15.94
CA GLY A 71 -11.69 16.10 -17.33
C GLY A 71 -10.95 16.98 -18.34
N GLU A 72 -10.18 17.99 -17.90
CA GLU A 72 -9.25 18.73 -18.76
C GLU A 72 -8.13 17.82 -19.32
N LYS A 73 -7.75 16.80 -18.57
CA LYS A 73 -6.75 15.79 -18.93
C LYS A 73 -7.31 14.38 -18.76
N VAL A 74 -6.75 13.44 -19.49
CA VAL A 74 -6.98 12.00 -19.33
C VAL A 74 -5.62 11.32 -19.20
N ALA A 75 -5.47 10.36 -18.29
CA ALA A 75 -4.21 9.65 -18.13
C ALA A 75 -3.89 8.84 -19.41
N PRO A 76 -2.74 9.06 -20.08
CA PRO A 76 -2.42 8.41 -21.35
C PRO A 76 -2.09 6.91 -21.20
N ILE A 77 -1.83 6.47 -19.97
CA ILE A 77 -1.45 5.12 -19.57
C ILE A 77 -2.34 4.74 -18.38
N LEU A 78 -2.86 3.50 -18.37
CA LEU A 78 -3.62 2.98 -17.23
C LEU A 78 -2.76 3.10 -15.97
N THR A 79 -3.24 3.85 -14.98
CA THR A 79 -2.45 4.18 -13.79
C THR A 79 -3.11 3.58 -12.54
N ILE A 80 -2.34 2.86 -11.73
CA ILE A 80 -2.77 2.26 -10.47
C ILE A 80 -1.90 2.83 -9.35
N PHE A 81 -2.47 3.12 -8.18
CA PHE A 81 -1.67 3.53 -7.02
C PHE A 81 -2.21 2.98 -5.69
N VAL A 82 -1.30 2.86 -4.72
CA VAL A 82 -1.61 2.79 -3.28
C VAL A 82 -1.36 4.16 -2.68
N GLY A 83 -2.06 4.52 -1.59
CA GLY A 83 -1.85 5.79 -0.90
C GLY A 83 -0.56 5.78 -0.08
N GLY A 84 0.10 6.93 0.02
CA GLY A 84 1.20 7.17 0.97
C GLY A 84 0.71 7.82 2.26
N ASN A 85 1.49 8.76 2.78
CA ASN A 85 1.11 9.62 3.92
C ASN A 85 0.83 11.08 3.49
N HIS A 86 1.17 11.47 2.27
CA HIS A 86 0.86 12.76 1.68
C HIS A 86 -0.27 12.62 0.66
N GLU A 87 -1.52 12.55 1.14
CA GLU A 87 -2.68 12.23 0.31
C GLU A 87 -3.88 13.16 0.54
N ALA A 88 -4.82 13.13 -0.42
CA ALA A 88 -6.18 13.63 -0.28
C ALA A 88 -7.00 12.67 0.60
N SER A 89 -6.62 12.52 1.87
CA SER A 89 -7.10 11.44 2.76
C SER A 89 -8.63 11.37 2.89
N GLY A 90 -9.31 12.52 2.85
CA GLY A 90 -10.77 12.57 2.82
C GLY A 90 -11.36 11.91 1.56
N TYR A 91 -10.79 12.18 0.38
CA TYR A 91 -11.21 11.58 -0.88
C TYR A 91 -10.84 10.10 -0.97
N LEU A 92 -9.66 9.70 -0.49
CA LEU A 92 -9.28 8.27 -0.50
C LEU A 92 -10.15 7.43 0.45
N TRP A 93 -10.67 7.99 1.55
CA TRP A 93 -11.64 7.30 2.40
C TRP A 93 -12.98 7.02 1.68
N GLU A 94 -13.44 7.92 0.78
CA GLU A 94 -14.61 7.67 -0.09
C GLU A 94 -14.45 6.39 -0.95
N LEU A 95 -13.21 6.02 -1.25
CA LEU A 95 -12.78 4.89 -2.07
C LEU A 95 -11.98 3.86 -1.26
N TYR A 96 -12.31 3.66 0.02
CA TYR A 96 -11.63 2.69 0.92
C TYR A 96 -11.39 1.30 0.31
N HIS A 97 -12.35 0.78 -0.47
CA HIS A 97 -12.27 -0.53 -1.14
C HIS A 97 -11.61 -0.49 -2.54
N GLY A 98 -11.16 0.67 -2.99
CA GLY A 98 -10.63 0.93 -4.33
C GLY A 98 -11.68 1.38 -5.35
N GLY A 99 -11.22 2.08 -6.39
CA GLY A 99 -12.03 2.61 -7.48
C GLY A 99 -11.30 3.67 -8.31
N TRP A 100 -11.93 4.16 -9.36
CA TRP A 100 -11.39 5.22 -10.21
C TRP A 100 -11.41 6.57 -9.49
N VAL A 101 -10.24 7.22 -9.37
CA VAL A 101 -10.14 8.61 -8.86
C VAL A 101 -10.21 9.65 -9.98
N ALA A 102 -9.94 9.23 -11.21
CA ALA A 102 -10.06 9.99 -12.44
C ALA A 102 -10.16 9.00 -13.63
N PRO A 103 -10.53 9.43 -14.84
CA PRO A 103 -10.54 8.55 -16.01
C PRO A 103 -9.16 7.93 -16.24
N ASN A 104 -9.11 6.60 -16.25
CA ASN A 104 -7.90 5.79 -16.42
C ASN A 104 -6.87 5.86 -15.25
N ILE A 105 -7.27 6.37 -14.08
CA ILE A 105 -6.48 6.36 -12.83
C ILE A 105 -7.27 5.66 -11.70
N TYR A 106 -6.75 4.53 -11.21
CA TYR A 106 -7.39 3.68 -10.21
C TYR A 106 -6.64 3.68 -8.86
N PHE A 107 -7.33 4.03 -7.78
CA PHE A 107 -6.84 3.83 -6.41
C PHE A 107 -7.10 2.38 -5.98
N LEU A 108 -6.06 1.66 -5.56
CA LEU A 108 -6.17 0.26 -5.16
C LEU A 108 -6.98 0.03 -3.88
N GLY A 109 -7.26 1.09 -3.11
CA GLY A 109 -7.92 1.04 -1.80
C GLY A 109 -6.92 1.05 -0.65
N PHE A 110 -7.41 1.09 0.58
CA PHE A 110 -6.57 1.02 1.79
C PHE A 110 -5.83 -0.33 1.85
N ALA A 111 -6.51 -1.38 1.43
CA ALA A 111 -5.93 -2.64 0.99
C ALA A 111 -6.70 -3.12 -0.24
N GLY A 112 -6.02 -3.75 -1.20
CA GLY A 112 -6.64 -4.22 -2.43
C GLY A 112 -5.87 -5.30 -3.16
N SER A 113 -6.56 -6.02 -4.05
CA SER A 113 -5.97 -6.90 -5.05
C SER A 113 -6.85 -6.97 -6.30
N LEU A 114 -6.23 -6.75 -7.46
CA LEU A 114 -6.84 -6.82 -8.79
C LEU A 114 -6.02 -7.76 -9.70
N ILE A 115 -6.63 -8.14 -10.81
CA ILE A 115 -5.99 -8.87 -11.90
C ILE A 115 -5.97 -7.96 -13.13
N LEU A 116 -4.78 -7.53 -13.54
CA LEU A 116 -4.60 -6.83 -14.82
C LEU A 116 -4.43 -7.90 -15.91
N LYS A 117 -5.34 -7.92 -16.89
CA LYS A 117 -5.25 -8.81 -18.05
C LYS A 117 -5.01 -8.01 -19.33
N LYS A 118 -4.22 -8.54 -20.24
CA LYS A 118 -3.96 -7.96 -21.57
C LYS A 118 -4.08 -9.04 -22.63
N GLU A 119 -4.95 -8.81 -23.61
CA GLU A 119 -5.00 -9.65 -24.81
C GLU A 119 -3.92 -9.20 -25.80
N SER A 120 -3.15 -10.18 -26.28
CA SER A 120 -2.10 -10.04 -27.28
C SER A 120 -2.65 -10.24 -28.70
N PRO A 121 -1.99 -9.71 -29.76
CA PRO A 121 -2.47 -9.85 -31.14
C PRO A 121 -2.55 -11.28 -31.70
N ASP A 122 -2.01 -12.28 -30.97
CA ASP A 122 -2.08 -13.71 -31.29
C ASP A 122 -3.21 -14.45 -30.54
N GLY A 123 -4.00 -13.75 -29.71
CA GLY A 123 -5.05 -14.32 -28.88
C GLY A 123 -4.56 -14.92 -27.55
N SER A 124 -3.27 -14.77 -27.21
CA SER A 124 -2.78 -15.09 -25.86
C SER A 124 -3.19 -13.99 -24.86
N VAL A 125 -3.41 -14.38 -23.60
CA VAL A 125 -3.81 -13.45 -22.53
C VAL A 125 -2.72 -13.39 -21.46
N ASP A 126 -2.00 -12.27 -21.43
CA ASP A 126 -1.14 -11.89 -20.30
C ASP A 126 -2.04 -11.58 -19.09
N SER A 127 -1.67 -12.08 -17.91
CA SER A 127 -2.40 -11.83 -16.66
C SER A 127 -1.45 -11.70 -15.49
N ILE A 128 -1.54 -10.61 -14.73
CA ILE A 128 -0.78 -10.40 -13.49
C ILE A 128 -1.71 -9.98 -12.35
N ARG A 129 -1.50 -10.54 -11.16
CA ARG A 129 -2.11 -10.02 -9.93
C ARG A 129 -1.34 -8.79 -9.48
N ILE A 130 -2.07 -7.74 -9.10
CA ILE A 130 -1.54 -6.52 -8.50
C ILE A 130 -2.26 -6.33 -7.15
N SER A 131 -1.54 -6.59 -6.06
CA SER A 131 -2.02 -6.41 -4.69
C SER A 131 -1.29 -5.27 -4.00
N GLY A 132 -1.86 -4.70 -2.94
CA GLY A 132 -1.13 -3.71 -2.15
C GLY A 132 -1.81 -3.24 -0.87
N ALA A 133 -1.01 -2.54 -0.07
CA ALA A 133 -1.40 -1.88 1.17
C ALA A 133 -1.02 -0.40 1.11
N SER A 134 -1.98 0.48 1.39
CA SER A 134 -1.76 1.93 1.48
C SER A 134 -1.30 2.35 2.87
N GLY A 135 -0.61 3.49 2.96
CA GLY A 135 -0.23 4.13 4.22
C GLY A 135 1.15 3.76 4.77
N ILE A 136 1.44 4.28 5.96
CA ILE A 136 2.68 4.02 6.73
C ILE A 136 2.38 3.37 8.08
N TYR A 137 3.36 2.69 8.68
CA TYR A 137 3.15 2.03 9.96
C TYR A 137 3.41 2.94 11.18
N LYS A 138 2.40 3.14 12.02
CA LYS A 138 2.54 3.65 13.40
C LYS A 138 1.98 2.64 14.39
N LYS A 139 2.79 2.27 15.37
CA LYS A 139 2.49 1.20 16.35
C LYS A 139 1.24 1.48 17.20
N HIS A 140 0.92 2.75 17.50
CA HIS A 140 -0.19 3.12 18.38
C HIS A 140 -1.57 2.95 17.71
N ASP A 141 -1.68 3.14 16.39
CA ASP A 141 -2.95 3.02 15.66
C ASP A 141 -3.15 1.65 15.01
N TYR A 142 -2.10 0.83 14.87
CA TYR A 142 -2.15 -0.43 14.15
C TYR A 142 -3.31 -1.36 14.59
N THR A 143 -3.63 -1.43 15.88
CA THR A 143 -4.73 -2.25 16.43
C THR A 143 -6.05 -1.48 16.64
N ALA A 144 -6.12 -0.21 16.23
CA ALA A 144 -7.35 0.58 16.21
C ALA A 144 -8.17 0.30 14.95
N GLY A 145 -9.42 0.76 14.93
CA GLY A 145 -10.20 0.86 13.70
C GLY A 145 -9.94 2.14 12.92
N HIS A 146 -10.64 2.31 11.80
CA HIS A 146 -10.76 3.56 11.06
C HIS A 146 -11.92 4.38 11.66
N TYR A 147 -11.61 5.17 12.68
CA TYR A 147 -12.54 5.97 13.49
C TYR A 147 -12.62 7.44 13.05
N GLU A 148 -11.73 7.84 12.15
CA GLU A 148 -11.55 9.19 11.62
C GLU A 148 -12.77 9.61 10.79
N ARG A 149 -13.33 10.78 11.06
CA ARG A 149 -14.47 11.35 10.32
C ARG A 149 -14.22 12.82 10.04
N LEU A 150 -14.72 13.33 8.92
CA LEU A 150 -14.61 14.74 8.58
C LEU A 150 -15.53 15.60 9.48
N PRO A 151 -15.11 16.81 9.89
CA PRO A 151 -13.79 17.38 9.71
C PRO A 151 -12.75 16.72 10.63
N TYR A 152 -11.58 16.41 10.09
CA TYR A 152 -10.43 15.90 10.83
C TYR A 152 -9.84 16.97 11.76
N ASP A 153 -9.46 16.54 12.96
CA ASP A 153 -8.54 17.27 13.84
C ASP A 153 -7.07 16.95 13.51
N LYS A 154 -6.14 17.52 14.28
CA LYS A 154 -4.69 17.26 14.15
C LYS A 154 -4.31 15.77 14.28
N GLY A 155 -5.03 14.98 15.07
CA GLY A 155 -4.71 13.57 15.26
C GLY A 155 -5.23 12.74 14.10
N THR A 156 -6.52 12.89 13.79
CA THR A 156 -7.24 12.14 12.76
C THR A 156 -6.76 12.43 11.33
N ILE A 157 -6.26 13.63 11.03
CA ILE A 157 -5.60 13.91 9.73
C ILE A 157 -4.30 13.11 9.55
N ARG A 158 -3.65 12.69 10.64
CA ARG A 158 -2.48 11.80 10.63
C ARG A 158 -2.90 10.32 10.68
N SER A 159 -3.77 9.96 11.62
CA SER A 159 -4.14 8.55 11.85
C SER A 159 -4.91 7.90 10.70
N ILE A 160 -5.59 8.67 9.85
CA ILE A 160 -6.31 8.14 8.66
C ILE A 160 -5.41 7.33 7.71
N TYR A 161 -4.14 7.71 7.49
CA TYR A 161 -3.22 6.99 6.59
C TYR A 161 -2.32 5.97 7.33
N HIS A 162 -2.52 5.73 8.63
CA HIS A 162 -1.76 4.71 9.35
C HIS A 162 -2.30 3.30 9.06
N VAL A 163 -1.41 2.37 8.70
CA VAL A 163 -1.73 0.97 8.39
C VAL A 163 -2.44 0.29 9.57
N ARG A 164 -3.57 -0.39 9.31
CA ARG A 164 -4.34 -1.15 10.32
C ARG A 164 -4.17 -2.67 10.21
N GLU A 165 -4.29 -3.34 11.34
CA GLU A 165 -4.25 -4.80 11.47
C GLU A 165 -5.30 -5.50 10.61
N TYR A 166 -6.51 -4.94 10.50
CA TYR A 166 -7.58 -5.48 9.65
C TYR A 166 -7.24 -5.51 8.16
N ASP A 167 -6.58 -4.46 7.66
CA ASP A 167 -6.20 -4.35 6.25
C ASP A 167 -5.09 -5.35 5.91
N ILE A 168 -4.10 -5.46 6.79
CA ILE A 168 -3.00 -6.43 6.73
C ILE A 168 -3.52 -7.87 6.88
N PHE A 169 -4.43 -8.13 7.84
CA PHE A 169 -5.01 -9.45 8.05
C PHE A 169 -5.72 -9.97 6.81
N ARG A 170 -6.52 -9.11 6.14
CA ARG A 170 -7.20 -9.47 4.89
C ARG A 170 -6.19 -9.82 3.79
N LEU A 171 -5.18 -8.98 3.58
CA LEU A 171 -4.13 -9.21 2.58
C LEU A 171 -3.36 -10.50 2.85
N ALA A 172 -3.14 -10.86 4.12
CA ALA A 172 -2.48 -12.11 4.52
C ALA A 172 -3.26 -13.38 4.13
N GLN A 173 -4.55 -13.28 3.77
CA GLN A 173 -5.37 -14.41 3.30
C GLN A 173 -5.33 -14.60 1.78
N LEU A 174 -4.64 -13.74 1.02
CA LEU A 174 -4.44 -13.95 -0.41
C LEU A 174 -3.65 -15.26 -0.65
N PRO A 175 -4.00 -16.04 -1.69
CA PRO A 175 -3.27 -17.28 -1.98
C PRO A 175 -1.82 -16.98 -2.33
N ILE A 176 -0.91 -17.86 -1.88
CA ILE A 176 0.53 -17.76 -2.19
C ILE A 176 0.69 -17.69 -3.71
N ALA A 177 1.30 -16.60 -4.19
CA ALA A 177 1.38 -16.24 -5.60
C ALA A 177 1.78 -17.42 -6.50
N SER A 178 0.89 -17.85 -7.39
CA SER A 178 1.18 -18.95 -8.32
C SER A 178 2.13 -18.51 -9.43
N SER A 179 2.06 -17.24 -9.86
CA SER A 179 2.80 -16.75 -11.02
C SER A 179 2.69 -15.23 -11.22
N SER A 180 3.83 -14.53 -11.22
CA SER A 180 3.97 -13.13 -11.64
C SER A 180 3.15 -12.08 -10.86
N ASP A 181 2.66 -12.41 -9.66
CA ASP A 181 2.04 -11.47 -8.72
C ASP A 181 3.01 -10.36 -8.28
N ILE A 182 2.51 -9.12 -8.35
CA ILE A 182 3.13 -7.90 -7.83
C ILE A 182 2.46 -7.52 -6.51
N PHE A 183 3.26 -7.14 -5.51
CA PHE A 183 2.79 -6.42 -4.32
C PHE A 183 3.32 -4.99 -4.28
N ILE A 184 2.50 -4.04 -3.80
CA ILE A 184 2.83 -2.62 -3.69
C ILE A 184 2.59 -2.16 -2.24
N SER A 185 3.52 -1.39 -1.68
CA SER A 185 3.31 -0.68 -0.41
C SER A 185 4.10 0.61 -0.40
N HIS A 186 3.58 1.67 0.21
CA HIS A 186 4.33 2.93 0.31
C HIS A 186 5.59 2.77 1.17
N ASP A 187 5.39 2.40 2.43
CA ASP A 187 6.44 2.02 3.37
C ASP A 187 7.11 0.68 2.98
N TRP A 188 8.34 0.46 3.46
CA TRP A 188 9.12 -0.74 3.18
C TRP A 188 8.79 -1.87 4.18
N PRO A 189 8.97 -3.15 3.82
CA PRO A 189 9.01 -4.24 4.81
C PRO A 189 10.20 -4.07 5.76
N VAL A 190 9.99 -4.08 7.09
CA VAL A 190 11.07 -3.85 8.06
C VAL A 190 12.24 -4.84 7.91
N GLY A 191 13.46 -4.33 7.85
CA GLY A 191 14.67 -5.14 7.69
C GLY A 191 14.97 -5.59 6.25
N ILE A 192 14.21 -5.13 5.23
CA ILE A 192 14.46 -5.49 3.82
C ILE A 192 15.82 -4.98 3.31
N GLU A 193 16.37 -3.94 3.94
CA GLU A 193 17.67 -3.36 3.60
C GLU A 193 18.86 -4.30 3.86
N GLN A 194 18.69 -5.32 4.70
CA GLN A 194 19.68 -6.39 4.94
C GLN A 194 19.75 -7.40 3.78
N TYR A 195 18.77 -7.39 2.87
CA TYR A 195 18.70 -8.26 1.69
C TYR A 195 19.19 -7.57 0.41
N GLY A 196 19.82 -6.40 0.54
CA GLY A 196 20.40 -5.59 -0.55
C GLY A 196 21.71 -4.92 -0.15
N ASN A 197 22.07 -3.82 -0.80
CA ASN A 197 23.35 -3.13 -0.53
C ASN A 197 23.23 -2.10 0.61
N THR A 198 23.11 -2.57 1.84
CA THR A 198 22.96 -1.72 3.05
C THR A 198 24.08 -0.68 3.17
N ALA A 199 25.32 -1.05 2.80
CA ALA A 199 26.48 -0.16 2.81
C ALA A 199 26.45 0.92 1.71
N GLN A 200 25.59 0.80 0.70
CA GLN A 200 25.27 1.89 -0.24
C GLN A 200 24.13 2.75 0.29
N LEU A 201 23.09 2.15 0.88
CA LEU A 201 21.98 2.87 1.52
C LEU A 201 22.51 3.82 2.61
N LEU A 202 23.29 3.33 3.56
CA LEU A 202 23.84 4.13 4.66
C LEU A 202 24.89 5.18 4.23
N ARG A 203 25.42 5.11 3.00
CA ARG A 203 26.24 6.18 2.41
C ARG A 203 25.41 7.27 1.74
N ALA A 204 24.24 6.92 1.18
CA ALA A 204 23.30 7.86 0.61
C ALA A 204 22.39 8.53 1.66
N LYS A 205 22.08 7.81 2.75
CA LYS A 205 21.15 8.17 3.81
C LYS A 205 21.73 7.83 5.19
N PRO A 206 22.73 8.57 5.70
CA PRO A 206 23.47 8.19 6.93
C PRO A 206 22.62 8.18 8.21
N PHE A 207 21.52 8.93 8.26
CA PHE A 207 20.60 8.98 9.40
C PHE A 207 19.85 7.66 9.65
N PHE A 208 19.73 6.77 8.65
CA PHE A 208 19.16 5.43 8.85
C PHE A 208 20.08 4.49 9.65
N GLN A 209 21.29 4.90 10.05
CA GLN A 209 22.24 4.04 10.78
C GLN A 209 21.64 3.43 12.05
N ASP A 210 20.97 4.22 12.89
CA ASP A 210 20.41 3.75 14.15
C ASP A 210 19.17 2.84 13.93
N GLU A 211 18.34 3.14 12.93
CA GLU A 211 17.15 2.34 12.58
C GLU A 211 17.51 1.00 11.92
N VAL A 212 18.58 0.96 11.13
CA VAL A 212 19.11 -0.29 10.56
C VAL A 212 19.82 -1.11 11.64
N ALA A 213 20.61 -0.49 12.51
CA ALA A 213 21.27 -1.19 13.62
C ALA A 213 20.29 -1.78 14.64
N SER A 214 19.11 -1.18 14.80
CA SER A 214 18.04 -1.65 15.69
C SER A 214 16.94 -2.49 14.99
N ASN A 215 17.02 -2.67 13.68
CA ASN A 215 16.00 -3.34 12.85
C ASN A 215 14.59 -2.71 13.04
N THR A 216 14.51 -1.39 12.95
CA THR A 216 13.24 -0.62 13.00
C THR A 216 12.94 0.15 11.72
N LEU A 217 13.84 0.18 10.73
CA LEU A 217 13.62 0.86 9.46
C LEU A 217 12.47 0.20 8.66
N GLY A 218 11.32 0.86 8.61
CA GLY A 218 10.13 0.39 7.89
C GLY A 218 9.15 -0.45 8.72
N SER A 219 8.20 -1.09 8.03
CA SER A 219 6.98 -1.66 8.59
C SER A 219 7.06 -3.16 8.95
N PRO A 220 6.86 -3.52 10.25
CA PRO A 220 6.69 -4.91 10.67
C PRO A 220 5.53 -5.68 10.00
N PRO A 221 4.30 -5.14 9.86
CA PRO A 221 3.22 -5.87 9.20
C PRO A 221 3.47 -6.11 7.70
N LEU A 222 4.18 -5.22 7.00
CA LEU A 222 4.56 -5.46 5.61
C LEU A 222 5.59 -6.60 5.47
N MET A 223 6.53 -6.71 6.42
CA MET A 223 7.45 -7.86 6.50
C MET A 223 6.72 -9.17 6.87
N HIS A 224 5.61 -9.10 7.64
CA HIS A 224 4.72 -10.24 7.81
C HIS A 224 4.05 -10.64 6.49
N LEU A 225 3.44 -9.69 5.75
CA LEU A 225 2.83 -9.98 4.44
C LEU A 225 3.82 -10.59 3.45
N LEU A 226 5.01 -10.00 3.31
CA LEU A 226 6.08 -10.51 2.45
C LEU A 226 6.34 -12.00 2.71
N LYS A 227 6.49 -12.39 3.99
CA LYS A 227 6.73 -13.78 4.42
C LYS A 227 5.53 -14.71 4.19
N THR A 228 4.31 -14.18 4.27
CA THR A 228 3.06 -14.97 4.17
C THR A 228 2.63 -15.23 2.73
N ILE A 229 2.43 -14.19 1.91
CA ILE A 229 1.89 -14.33 0.54
C ILE A 229 2.98 -14.54 -0.52
N LYS A 230 4.25 -14.23 -0.17
CA LYS A 230 5.47 -14.51 -0.93
C LYS A 230 5.41 -14.05 -2.40
N PRO A 231 5.13 -12.77 -2.71
CA PRO A 231 4.93 -12.30 -4.08
C PRO A 231 6.21 -12.37 -4.92
N HIS A 232 6.12 -12.34 -6.25
CA HIS A 232 7.31 -12.41 -7.11
C HIS A 232 8.06 -11.07 -7.14
N TYR A 233 7.31 -9.97 -7.08
CA TYR A 233 7.81 -8.60 -7.05
C TYR A 233 7.21 -7.85 -5.87
N TRP A 234 8.00 -6.97 -5.25
CA TRP A 234 7.53 -6.02 -4.24
C TRP A 234 8.07 -4.63 -4.56
N PHE A 235 7.18 -3.65 -4.66
CA PHE A 235 7.53 -2.27 -4.99
C PHE A 235 7.15 -1.31 -3.86
N SER A 236 8.06 -0.37 -3.55
CA SER A 236 7.88 0.61 -2.49
C SER A 236 8.51 1.97 -2.76
N ALA A 237 8.23 2.95 -1.90
CA ALA A 237 8.76 4.31 -2.01
C ALA A 237 9.13 4.88 -0.64
N HIS A 238 8.43 5.92 -0.18
CA HIS A 238 8.58 6.62 1.11
C HIS A 238 9.96 7.21 1.40
N LEU A 239 11.02 6.40 1.52
CA LEU A 239 12.34 6.80 2.02
C LEU A 239 13.17 7.70 1.06
N HIS A 240 12.64 8.01 -0.12
CA HIS A 240 13.25 8.86 -1.16
C HIS A 240 14.70 8.44 -1.51
N VAL A 241 14.84 7.17 -1.89
CA VAL A 241 16.11 6.55 -2.32
C VAL A 241 15.83 5.29 -3.15
N LYS A 242 16.51 5.12 -4.29
CA LYS A 242 16.47 3.85 -5.03
C LYS A 242 17.19 2.76 -4.24
N PHE A 243 16.52 1.64 -4.03
CA PHE A 243 17.11 0.48 -3.37
C PHE A 243 16.58 -0.83 -3.96
N ALA A 244 17.44 -1.83 -4.11
CA ALA A 244 17.07 -3.14 -4.63
C ALA A 244 17.57 -4.25 -3.71
N ALA A 245 16.71 -5.24 -3.47
CA ALA A 245 16.97 -6.38 -2.60
C ALA A 245 16.36 -7.66 -3.16
N LEU A 246 16.88 -8.81 -2.72
CA LEU A 246 16.39 -10.13 -3.12
C LEU A 246 16.09 -10.96 -1.86
N TYR A 247 14.82 -10.99 -1.49
CA TYR A 247 14.35 -11.70 -0.30
C TYR A 247 14.08 -13.17 -0.65
N TYR A 248 14.75 -14.11 0.02
CA TYR A 248 14.52 -15.55 -0.14
C TYR A 248 13.52 -16.06 0.90
N HIS A 249 12.48 -16.77 0.46
CA HIS A 249 11.38 -17.29 1.29
C HIS A 249 11.63 -18.65 1.91
N ASP A 250 12.57 -19.40 1.33
CA ASP A 250 13.05 -20.67 1.83
C ASP A 250 14.43 -20.44 2.47
N LYS A 251 15.10 -21.50 2.95
CA LYS A 251 16.45 -21.34 3.52
C LYS A 251 17.39 -20.72 2.47
N HIS A 252 18.02 -19.62 2.87
CA HIS A 252 18.95 -18.86 2.04
C HIS A 252 19.96 -19.81 1.34
N PRO A 253 20.22 -19.64 0.03
CA PRO A 253 21.34 -20.32 -0.61
C PRO A 253 22.60 -20.11 0.22
N GLN A 254 23.25 -21.20 0.62
CA GLN A 254 24.48 -21.14 1.41
C GLN A 254 25.60 -20.60 0.52
N ILE A 255 25.74 -19.27 0.51
CA ILE A 255 26.92 -18.61 -0.04
C ILE A 255 28.08 -19.04 0.84
N HIS A 256 28.84 -20.04 0.39
CA HIS A 256 30.11 -20.41 1.00
C HIS A 256 31.00 -19.16 1.00
N GLN A 257 31.11 -18.51 2.16
CA GLN A 257 32.16 -17.53 2.38
C GLN A 257 33.49 -18.24 2.11
N PRO A 258 34.35 -17.71 1.23
CA PRO A 258 35.70 -18.24 1.08
C PRO A 258 36.38 -18.25 2.45
N PRO A 259 37.04 -19.36 2.84
CA PRO A 259 37.67 -19.43 4.16
C PRO A 259 38.69 -18.30 4.30
N LEU A 260 38.68 -17.63 5.46
CA LEU A 260 39.58 -16.53 5.80
C LEU A 260 41.05 -16.97 5.77
N ILE A 261 41.67 -16.90 4.59
CA ILE A 261 43.11 -17.01 4.44
C ILE A 261 43.74 -15.80 5.13
N ARG A 262 44.30 -16.02 6.32
CA ARG A 262 45.10 -15.01 7.04
C ARG A 262 46.42 -14.75 6.32
N SER A 263 46.38 -14.02 5.21
CA SER A 263 47.56 -13.49 4.54
C SER A 263 48.14 -12.33 5.35
N GLY A 264 48.97 -12.65 6.34
CA GLY A 264 49.73 -11.65 7.09
C GLY A 264 50.77 -10.98 6.19
N ALA A 265 50.50 -9.76 5.77
CA ALA A 265 51.44 -8.86 5.12
C ALA A 265 51.32 -7.48 5.78
N LEU A 266 52.36 -7.10 6.52
CA LEU A 266 52.41 -5.83 7.25
C LEU A 266 52.61 -4.67 6.28
N ASN A 267 51.88 -3.56 6.48
CA ASN A 267 52.14 -2.32 5.79
C ASN A 267 53.32 -1.60 6.47
N PRO A 268 54.40 -1.17 5.78
CA PRO A 268 55.65 -0.79 6.46
C PRO A 268 55.66 0.54 7.23
N ASP A 269 54.66 1.41 7.01
CA ASP A 269 54.78 2.85 7.31
C ASP A 269 53.97 3.35 8.54
N GLU A 270 53.41 2.46 9.37
CA GLU A 270 52.81 2.86 10.65
C GLU A 270 53.86 2.89 11.78
N LEU A 271 54.19 4.10 12.24
CA LEU A 271 55.04 4.34 13.40
C LEU A 271 54.27 4.07 14.69
N ALA A 272 54.68 3.06 15.45
CA ALA A 272 54.16 2.80 16.78
C ALA A 272 54.50 3.94 17.75
N ILE A 273 53.53 4.36 18.55
CA ILE A 273 53.71 5.23 19.72
C ILE A 273 53.18 4.46 20.92
N ASP A 274 54.09 3.75 21.60
CA ASP A 274 53.79 3.10 22.89
C ASP A 274 53.70 4.18 23.97
N LEU A 275 52.55 4.23 24.67
CA LEU A 275 52.37 4.92 25.94
C LEU A 275 51.37 4.13 26.80
N ASP A 276 51.89 3.15 27.54
CA ASP A 276 51.21 2.61 28.71
C ASP A 276 51.32 3.61 29.88
N ASP A 277 50.22 3.87 30.61
CA ASP A 277 50.21 4.26 32.03
C ASP A 277 48.76 4.26 32.58
N ASP A 278 48.38 3.11 33.15
CA ASP A 278 47.56 2.84 34.35
C ASP A 278 46.25 3.58 34.77
N GLU A 279 45.36 2.73 35.30
CA GLU A 279 44.33 2.89 36.37
C GLU A 279 42.99 3.67 36.16
N ASP A 280 41.91 2.87 36.31
CA ASP A 280 40.60 3.11 36.94
C ASP A 280 39.85 4.46 36.87
N GLU A 281 38.65 4.42 36.28
CA GLU A 281 37.43 4.67 37.07
C GLU A 281 36.15 4.05 36.46
N GLN A 282 35.24 3.54 37.31
CA GLN A 282 33.92 3.06 36.88
C GLN A 282 32.90 4.21 36.81
N LYS A 283 32.35 4.48 35.61
CA LYS A 283 31.08 5.22 35.44
C LYS A 283 30.28 4.71 34.24
N HIS A 284 29.04 4.30 34.48
CA HIS A 284 28.06 4.07 33.41
C HIS A 284 27.62 5.41 32.82
N PRO A 285 27.71 5.64 31.49
CA PRO A 285 27.01 6.73 30.85
C PRO A 285 25.51 6.40 30.75
N SER A 286 24.65 7.32 31.19
CA SER A 286 23.21 7.22 30.95
C SER A 286 22.90 7.33 29.46
N ALA A 287 21.95 6.53 28.98
CA ALA A 287 21.47 6.62 27.60
C ALA A 287 20.73 7.95 27.40
N SER A 288 21.40 8.92 26.78
CA SER A 288 20.75 10.12 26.27
C SER A 288 19.95 9.75 25.03
N LEU A 289 18.63 9.91 25.10
CA LEU A 289 17.75 9.79 23.94
C LEU A 289 18.07 10.93 22.97
N LYS A 290 18.87 10.62 21.92
CA LYS A 290 18.98 11.49 20.77
C LYS A 290 17.65 11.48 20.03
N THR A 291 17.07 12.65 19.80
CA THR A 291 15.95 12.82 18.88
C THR A 291 16.37 12.31 17.49
N PRO A 292 15.56 11.48 16.80
CA PRO A 292 15.93 10.96 15.49
C PRO A 292 16.13 12.11 14.50
N VAL A 293 17.23 12.06 13.74
CA VAL A 293 17.55 13.07 12.72
C VAL A 293 16.70 12.81 11.49
N LEU A 294 15.64 13.60 11.31
CA LEU A 294 14.71 13.47 10.20
C LEU A 294 15.44 13.54 8.83
N ASN A 295 15.06 12.61 7.94
CA ASN A 295 15.52 12.53 6.55
C ASN A 295 15.15 13.85 5.82
N PRO A 296 16.11 14.68 5.38
CA PRO A 296 15.83 16.01 4.84
C PRO A 296 15.18 15.99 3.45
N ASP A 297 15.09 14.82 2.79
CA ASP A 297 14.28 14.63 1.60
C ASP A 297 12.77 14.44 1.91
N MET A 298 12.36 14.31 3.18
CA MET A 298 10.95 14.22 3.57
C MET A 298 10.37 15.62 3.82
N ILE A 299 9.08 15.80 3.55
CA ILE A 299 8.32 16.85 4.23
C ILE A 299 8.20 16.42 5.70
N PRO A 300 8.63 17.22 6.69
CA PRO A 300 8.56 16.83 8.08
C PRO A 300 7.10 16.82 8.55
N ILE A 301 6.63 15.64 8.96
CA ILE A 301 5.41 15.52 9.77
C ILE A 301 5.78 15.98 11.18
N ASP A 302 5.06 16.96 11.69
CA ASP A 302 5.26 17.50 13.03
C ASP A 302 4.61 16.59 14.07
N ASP A 303 5.28 15.52 14.48
CA ASP A 303 4.77 14.60 15.52
C ASP A 303 4.87 15.19 16.95
N SER A 304 5.12 16.51 17.12
CA SER A 304 5.30 17.12 18.46
C SER A 304 4.01 17.34 19.27
N ASP A 305 2.84 17.04 18.69
CA ASP A 305 1.58 16.93 19.42
C ASP A 305 1.44 15.61 20.23
N ASP A 306 2.40 14.67 20.10
CA ASP A 306 2.32 13.30 20.67
C ASP A 306 2.80 13.17 22.14
N GLU A 307 3.13 14.25 22.86
CA GLU A 307 3.46 14.15 24.31
C GLU A 307 2.19 14.10 25.18
N ASP A 308 2.02 12.98 25.91
CA ASP A 308 0.94 12.75 26.88
C ASP A 308 0.81 13.89 27.93
N ASP A 309 -0.43 14.27 28.26
CA ASP A 309 -0.79 15.41 29.12
C ASP A 309 -0.47 15.19 30.64
N GLN A 310 0.82 15.04 30.96
CA GLN A 310 1.35 14.94 32.32
C GLN A 310 2.00 16.26 32.78
N LYS A 311 1.14 17.12 33.35
CA LYS A 311 1.48 18.41 33.97
C LYS A 311 2.78 18.38 34.80
N ASN A 312 3.80 19.08 34.32
CA ASN A 312 4.75 19.82 35.15
C ASN A 312 5.29 21.04 34.39
N ALA A 313 5.39 22.18 35.08
CA ALA A 313 5.73 23.45 34.43
C ALA A 313 7.20 23.86 34.64
N SER A 314 7.95 23.99 33.55
CA SER A 314 9.16 24.81 33.50
C SER A 314 9.43 25.33 32.08
N THR A 315 9.46 26.65 31.91
CA THR A 315 9.71 27.31 30.62
C THR A 315 11.22 27.51 30.38
N SER A 316 11.75 27.03 29.26
CA SER A 316 13.09 27.40 28.78
C SER A 316 13.24 27.22 27.26
N VAL A 317 12.71 28.17 26.48
CA VAL A 317 12.93 28.22 25.03
C VAL A 317 14.39 28.60 24.73
N LYS A 318 15.06 27.81 23.87
CA LYS A 318 16.33 28.16 23.21
C LYS A 318 16.29 27.69 21.74
N PRO A 319 17.00 28.37 20.82
CA PRO A 319 16.68 28.33 19.39
C PRO A 319 17.18 27.07 18.68
N LEU A 320 16.45 26.69 17.63
CA LEU A 320 16.90 25.74 16.61
C LEU A 320 18.00 26.36 15.74
N THR A 321 19.06 25.61 15.47
CA THR A 321 20.15 26.05 14.58
C THR A 321 19.75 25.89 13.11
N ILE A 322 19.35 26.98 12.47
CA ILE A 322 19.00 27.02 11.04
C ILE A 322 20.29 27.09 10.19
N ASN A 323 20.34 26.34 9.09
CA ASN A 323 21.47 26.31 8.14
C ASN A 323 21.39 27.51 7.17
N PRO A 324 22.51 28.16 6.78
CA PRO A 324 22.49 29.56 6.31
C PRO A 324 22.16 29.79 4.83
N ASP A 325 21.60 28.80 4.12
CA ASP A 325 21.22 28.91 2.70
C ASP A 325 19.78 29.45 2.50
N ALA A 326 19.20 30.07 3.53
CA ALA A 326 17.95 30.82 3.42
C ALA A 326 18.22 32.23 2.85
N ILE A 327 17.56 32.59 1.76
CA ILE A 327 17.61 33.95 1.21
C ILE A 327 16.79 34.87 2.11
N ASP A 328 17.43 35.91 2.62
CA ASP A 328 16.85 36.89 3.55
C ASP A 328 15.91 37.84 2.79
N ILE A 329 14.63 37.87 3.17
CA ILE A 329 13.63 38.83 2.71
C ILE A 329 12.90 39.35 3.96
N ASP A 330 13.20 40.60 4.29
CA ASP A 330 12.65 41.35 5.43
C ASP A 330 11.33 42.00 5.03
N ASP A 331 10.22 41.29 5.22
CA ASP A 331 8.86 41.82 5.08
C ASP A 331 8.23 41.95 6.47
N SER A 332 8.33 43.15 7.04
CA SER A 332 7.61 43.56 8.25
C SER A 332 6.28 44.21 7.87
N ASP A 333 5.17 43.68 8.39
CA ASP A 333 3.86 44.35 8.34
C ASP A 333 3.11 44.15 9.67
N ASP A 334 2.75 45.27 10.31
CA ASP A 334 1.98 45.31 11.56
C ASP A 334 0.46 45.26 11.26
N GLU A 335 -0.22 44.16 11.59
CA GLU A 335 -1.70 44.13 11.50
C GLU A 335 -2.36 44.94 12.62
N ILE A 336 -2.97 46.06 12.24
CA ILE A 336 -3.70 46.96 13.13
C ILE A 336 -5.12 46.43 13.41
N ALA A 337 -5.38 46.02 14.65
CA ALA A 337 -6.72 45.65 15.10
C ALA A 337 -7.63 46.86 15.43
N PRO A 338 -8.94 46.79 15.13
CA PRO A 338 -9.96 47.65 15.75
C PRO A 338 -10.94 46.87 16.66
N GLU A 339 -11.35 47.47 17.77
CA GLU A 339 -12.23 46.85 18.78
C GLU A 339 -13.74 47.16 18.59
N GLY A 340 -14.59 46.23 19.05
CA GLY A 340 -15.96 46.50 19.54
C GLY A 340 -17.07 46.69 18.47
N SER A 341 -18.37 46.50 18.80
CA SER A 341 -19.02 46.09 20.06
C SER A 341 -20.42 45.47 19.77
N PRO A 342 -21.09 44.79 20.72
CA PRO A 342 -22.19 43.83 20.42
C PRO A 342 -23.62 44.40 20.59
N PHE A 343 -24.65 43.67 20.12
CA PHE A 343 -25.96 43.60 20.83
C PHE A 343 -26.93 42.46 20.39
N ASN A 344 -27.55 41.82 21.41
CA ASN A 344 -28.87 41.17 21.50
C ASN A 344 -29.28 39.90 20.70
N HIS A 345 -29.87 38.97 21.46
CA HIS A 345 -30.77 37.88 21.05
C HIS A 345 -32.12 38.40 20.52
N CYS A 346 -32.84 37.60 19.72
CA CYS A 346 -34.02 36.79 20.13
C CYS A 346 -34.76 36.18 18.91
N GLY A 347 -35.57 35.12 19.08
CA GLY A 347 -36.71 34.87 18.17
C GLY A 347 -36.84 33.53 17.41
N LEU A 348 -36.95 32.42 18.13
CA LEU A 348 -37.84 31.29 17.77
C LEU A 348 -38.90 31.17 18.90
N PRO A 349 -40.05 30.47 18.75
CA PRO A 349 -40.43 29.52 17.70
C PRO A 349 -41.87 29.68 17.13
N ILE A 350 -42.22 28.85 16.14
CA ILE A 350 -43.59 28.29 15.99
C ILE A 350 -43.44 26.82 15.62
N HIS A 351 -44.05 25.92 16.40
CA HIS A 351 -44.25 24.51 16.02
C HIS A 351 -45.67 24.10 16.44
N ALA A 352 -46.41 23.44 15.53
CA ALA A 352 -47.80 23.05 15.80
C ALA A 352 -47.87 21.72 16.59
N GLN A 353 -48.92 21.59 17.41
CA GLN A 353 -49.27 20.37 18.13
C GLN A 353 -50.29 19.54 17.32
N ILE A 354 -50.17 18.21 17.37
CA ILE A 354 -51.29 17.26 17.18
C ILE A 354 -51.09 16.13 18.20
N ASP A 355 -52.10 15.90 19.06
CA ASP A 355 -52.21 14.72 19.92
C ASP A 355 -52.61 13.50 19.06
N GLY A 356 -52.29 12.24 19.38
CA GLY A 356 -51.77 11.59 20.59
C GLY A 356 -52.47 10.22 20.75
N LEU A 357 -51.97 9.31 21.62
CA LEU A 357 -52.73 8.26 22.35
C LEU A 357 -51.81 7.18 22.97
N SER A 358 -52.23 6.66 24.12
CA SER A 358 -51.64 5.55 24.90
C SER A 358 -52.22 4.18 24.43
N GLU A 359 -51.86 2.97 24.89
CA GLU A 359 -51.36 2.46 26.19
C GLU A 359 -50.48 1.16 26.07
N PRO A 360 -49.85 0.66 27.16
CA PRO A 360 -48.89 -0.46 27.15
C PRO A 360 -49.47 -1.81 27.66
N VAL A 361 -48.70 -2.91 27.52
CA VAL A 361 -48.92 -4.18 28.25
C VAL A 361 -47.58 -4.82 28.68
N THR A 362 -47.52 -5.36 29.90
CA THR A 362 -46.37 -6.12 30.46
C THR A 362 -46.84 -7.40 31.17
N SER A 363 -46.05 -8.48 31.10
CA SER A 363 -45.93 -9.65 32.04
C SER A 363 -45.16 -10.79 31.33
N THR A 364 -44.08 -11.41 31.84
CA THR A 364 -43.90 -12.30 33.04
C THR A 364 -44.77 -13.57 32.98
N SER A 365 -44.32 -14.82 33.28
CA SER A 365 -43.04 -15.44 33.72
C SER A 365 -43.13 -16.99 33.47
N HIS A 366 -42.34 -17.97 33.99
CA HIS A 366 -41.25 -18.12 34.98
C HIS A 366 -40.57 -19.53 34.85
N LEU A 367 -39.22 -19.62 34.95
CA LEU A 367 -38.42 -20.78 35.48
C LEU A 367 -38.52 -22.15 34.73
N GLU A 368 -37.74 -23.24 34.99
CA GLU A 368 -36.70 -23.62 36.00
C GLU A 368 -35.41 -24.16 35.30
N MET A 369 -34.20 -23.78 35.71
CA MET A 369 -33.27 -24.44 36.66
C MET A 369 -32.84 -25.90 36.39
N GLY A 370 -31.51 -26.11 36.36
CA GLY A 370 -30.82 -27.41 36.48
C GLY A 370 -29.36 -27.19 36.88
N VAL A 371 -28.83 -27.95 37.85
CA VAL A 371 -27.56 -27.65 38.56
C VAL A 371 -26.74 -28.95 38.73
N ARG A 372 -25.38 -28.90 38.73
CA ARG A 372 -24.48 -29.29 39.86
C ARG A 372 -23.04 -29.75 39.49
N GLU A 373 -22.06 -29.14 40.20
CA GLU A 373 -20.71 -29.58 40.66
C GLU A 373 -19.65 -30.29 39.76
N LYS A 374 -18.50 -29.59 39.62
CA LYS A 374 -17.11 -29.96 40.03
C LYS A 374 -16.64 -31.44 39.99
N HIS A 375 -15.44 -31.67 39.45
CA HIS A 375 -14.31 -32.28 40.20
C HIS A 375 -12.93 -32.14 39.48
N HIS A 376 -11.84 -32.28 40.26
CA HIS A 376 -10.41 -32.50 39.91
C HIS A 376 -9.99 -33.79 40.68
N PRO A 377 -8.90 -34.55 40.37
CA PRO A 377 -7.51 -34.04 40.21
C PRO A 377 -6.50 -34.89 39.34
N SER A 378 -5.20 -34.50 39.40
CA SER A 378 -3.93 -35.29 39.43
C SER A 378 -3.31 -36.01 38.19
N ASP A 379 -2.00 -35.79 38.01
CA ASP A 379 -1.00 -36.56 37.19
C ASP A 379 -0.54 -37.89 37.85
N PRO A 380 0.23 -38.80 37.18
CA PRO A 380 1.72 -38.73 37.20
C PRO A 380 2.52 -39.38 36.01
N GLU A 381 3.86 -39.22 36.04
CA GLU A 381 5.01 -40.12 35.68
C GLU A 381 4.88 -41.35 34.74
N GLU A 382 5.86 -41.80 33.92
CA GLU A 382 7.14 -41.26 33.34
C GLU A 382 7.81 -42.32 32.37
N LYS A 383 8.83 -41.94 31.55
CA LYS A 383 9.82 -42.81 30.80
C LYS A 383 9.27 -43.76 29.68
N THR A 384 9.99 -44.32 28.69
CA THR A 384 11.43 -44.29 28.25
C THR A 384 11.60 -44.55 26.72
N GLU A 385 12.82 -44.34 26.22
CA GLU A 385 13.40 -44.62 24.87
C GLU A 385 13.57 -46.14 24.50
N PRO A 386 14.11 -46.59 23.30
CA PRO A 386 15.16 -45.97 22.47
C PRO A 386 15.14 -46.12 20.91
N VAL A 387 16.13 -45.46 20.29
CA VAL A 387 16.57 -45.51 18.86
C VAL A 387 17.43 -46.76 18.53
N PRO A 388 17.70 -47.07 17.24
CA PRO A 388 19.11 -47.22 16.85
C PRO A 388 19.50 -46.52 15.52
N ALA A 389 20.77 -46.14 15.41
CA ALA A 389 21.38 -45.47 14.25
C ALA A 389 22.66 -46.22 13.79
N LEU A 390 23.28 -45.76 12.67
CA LEU A 390 24.69 -45.86 12.20
C LEU A 390 24.72 -45.78 10.65
N HIS A 391 25.47 -44.86 10.00
CA HIS A 391 26.89 -44.96 9.56
C HIS A 391 27.14 -46.03 8.46
N LEU A 392 27.98 -45.85 7.43
CA LEU A 392 28.97 -44.79 7.09
C LEU A 392 29.41 -44.89 5.59
N ALA A 393 30.44 -44.11 5.23
CA ALA A 393 31.44 -44.34 4.16
C ALA A 393 31.22 -43.72 2.76
N GLU A 394 31.85 -42.55 2.63
CA GLU A 394 32.48 -41.91 1.47
C GLU A 394 33.05 -42.82 0.36
N SER A 395 33.17 -42.27 -0.86
CA SER A 395 34.45 -42.30 -1.60
C SER A 395 34.52 -41.19 -2.65
N SER A 396 35.73 -40.71 -2.93
CA SER A 396 36.00 -39.49 -3.72
C SER A 396 36.79 -39.80 -4.99
N GLN A 397 36.63 -38.98 -6.03
CA GLN A 397 37.75 -38.63 -6.91
C GLN A 397 37.48 -37.38 -7.75
N ALA A 398 38.56 -36.64 -8.05
CA ALA A 398 38.59 -35.48 -8.92
C ALA A 398 39.80 -35.58 -9.84
N GLN A 399 39.79 -34.89 -10.99
CA GLN A 399 40.99 -34.72 -11.80
C GLN A 399 40.93 -33.42 -12.62
N GLU A 400 42.07 -32.74 -12.71
CA GLU A 400 42.26 -31.48 -13.42
C GLU A 400 42.79 -31.71 -14.84
N ALA A 401 42.56 -30.74 -15.73
CA ALA A 401 43.42 -30.52 -16.91
C ALA A 401 43.39 -29.03 -17.31
N THR A 402 44.51 -28.53 -17.81
CA THR A 402 44.74 -27.10 -18.11
C THR A 402 44.62 -26.78 -19.60
N GLY A 403 44.31 -25.52 -19.93
CA GLY A 403 44.32 -25.03 -21.32
C GLY A 403 44.09 -23.52 -21.39
N SER A 404 45.06 -22.76 -21.88
CA SER A 404 45.00 -21.30 -22.00
C SER A 404 45.09 -20.84 -23.45
N SER A 405 44.19 -19.95 -23.88
CA SER A 405 44.39 -19.05 -25.01
C SER A 405 43.52 -17.80 -24.88
N THR A 406 43.91 -16.72 -25.56
CA THR A 406 43.36 -15.38 -25.38
C THR A 406 42.46 -14.93 -26.53
N ALA A 407 41.28 -14.38 -26.19
CA ALA A 407 40.52 -13.51 -27.08
C ALA A 407 39.73 -12.48 -26.27
N ARG A 408 39.69 -11.23 -26.74
CA ARG A 408 38.78 -10.19 -26.21
C ARG A 408 37.49 -10.23 -27.02
N ASN A 409 36.33 -10.13 -26.37
CA ASN A 409 35.15 -9.51 -26.97
C ASN A 409 34.11 -9.10 -25.91
N SER A 410 33.23 -8.19 -26.33
CA SER A 410 32.13 -7.57 -25.58
C SER A 410 31.30 -8.52 -24.71
N VAL A 411 31.20 -8.22 -23.41
CA VAL A 411 30.21 -8.83 -22.51
C VAL A 411 28.88 -8.08 -22.66
N GLY A 412 27.92 -8.70 -23.36
CA GLY A 412 26.51 -8.41 -23.13
C GLY A 412 26.04 -9.16 -21.88
N LEU A 413 25.26 -8.52 -21.01
CA LEU A 413 24.67 -9.16 -19.83
C LEU A 413 23.55 -10.12 -20.23
N GLN A 414 23.91 -11.36 -20.58
CA GLN A 414 22.97 -12.46 -20.67
C GLN A 414 22.74 -13.05 -19.27
N ASN A 415 21.48 -13.15 -18.85
CA ASN A 415 21.12 -13.74 -17.56
C ASN A 415 21.50 -15.22 -17.52
N PRO A 416 22.10 -15.72 -16.43
CA PRO A 416 22.31 -17.16 -16.26
C PRO A 416 20.96 -17.89 -16.10
N PRO A 417 20.82 -19.12 -16.62
CA PRO A 417 19.56 -19.87 -16.52
C PRO A 417 19.26 -20.23 -15.06
N ILE A 418 18.01 -19.98 -14.62
CA ILE A 418 17.57 -20.27 -13.26
C ILE A 418 17.31 -21.77 -13.12
N ASN A 419 18.28 -22.50 -12.58
CA ASN A 419 18.17 -23.91 -12.28
C ASN A 419 17.33 -24.14 -11.01
N THR A 420 16.00 -24.25 -11.18
CA THR A 420 15.00 -24.63 -10.15
C THR A 420 15.31 -24.13 -8.73
N ALA A 421 15.42 -22.80 -8.57
CA ALA A 421 15.91 -22.16 -7.36
C ALA A 421 14.80 -21.84 -6.33
N ALA A 422 15.21 -21.65 -5.07
CA ALA A 422 14.35 -21.27 -3.94
C ALA A 422 13.47 -20.04 -4.24
N ARG A 423 12.25 -20.05 -3.71
CA ARG A 423 11.27 -18.98 -3.96
C ARG A 423 11.79 -17.66 -3.39
N SER A 424 11.70 -16.60 -4.18
CA SER A 424 12.23 -15.28 -3.81
C SER A 424 11.38 -14.13 -4.33
N THR A 425 11.39 -13.01 -3.62
CA THR A 425 10.79 -11.74 -4.03
C THR A 425 11.87 -10.77 -4.47
N ARG A 426 11.68 -10.18 -5.65
CA ARG A 426 12.48 -9.05 -6.13
C ARG A 426 11.92 -7.77 -5.52
N PHE A 427 12.61 -7.20 -4.54
CA PHE A 427 12.24 -5.91 -3.95
C PHE A 427 12.92 -4.77 -4.69
N LEU A 428 12.16 -3.73 -5.03
CA LEU A 428 12.66 -2.49 -5.59
C LEU A 428 11.91 -1.31 -4.96
N ALA A 429 12.65 -0.43 -4.29
CA ALA A 429 12.18 0.89 -3.92
C ALA A 429 12.74 1.95 -4.86
N LEU A 430 11.96 3.03 -5.08
CA LEU A 430 12.31 4.16 -5.93
C LEU A 430 12.29 5.49 -5.16
N ASP A 431 12.89 6.51 -5.77
CA ASP A 431 12.94 7.88 -5.25
C ASP A 431 11.65 8.67 -5.59
N LYS A 432 11.53 9.91 -5.13
CA LYS A 432 10.44 10.82 -5.55
C LYS A 432 10.72 11.46 -6.90
N CYS A 433 9.66 11.83 -7.62
CA CYS A 433 9.72 12.48 -8.94
C CYS A 433 10.45 13.84 -8.92
N LEU A 434 11.79 13.83 -9.01
CA LEU A 434 12.65 15.01 -8.99
C LEU A 434 13.82 14.90 -9.99
N PRO A 435 14.35 16.04 -10.49
CA PRO A 435 15.47 16.06 -11.42
C PRO A 435 16.72 15.33 -10.91
N ARG A 436 17.20 14.35 -11.70
CA ARG A 436 18.36 13.48 -11.41
C ARG A 436 18.13 12.48 -10.27
N LYS A 437 16.89 12.18 -9.87
CA LYS A 437 16.54 11.06 -8.99
C LYS A 437 16.10 9.83 -9.79
N ASP A 438 16.28 8.65 -9.22
CA ASP A 438 15.82 7.36 -9.75
C ASP A 438 14.37 7.07 -9.32
N PHE A 439 13.41 7.84 -9.85
CA PHE A 439 12.00 7.78 -9.42
C PHE A 439 11.11 6.83 -10.25
N LEU A 440 11.56 6.43 -11.44
CA LEU A 440 10.79 5.65 -12.41
C LEU A 440 11.63 4.48 -12.93
N GLN A 441 11.03 3.29 -13.05
CA GLN A 441 11.66 2.14 -13.69
C GLN A 441 10.64 1.29 -14.47
N ILE A 442 10.91 1.09 -15.77
CA ILE A 442 10.09 0.23 -16.63
C ILE A 442 10.66 -1.20 -16.59
N LEU A 443 9.77 -2.17 -16.44
CA LEU A 443 10.07 -3.59 -16.24
C LEU A 443 9.27 -4.47 -17.21
N ASP A 444 9.93 -5.48 -17.75
CA ASP A 444 9.27 -6.62 -18.38
C ASP A 444 8.93 -7.66 -17.31
N ILE A 445 7.63 -7.81 -17.03
CA ILE A 445 7.11 -8.84 -16.12
C ILE A 445 6.80 -10.09 -16.98
N PRO A 446 7.45 -11.24 -16.70
CA PRO A 446 7.31 -12.45 -17.50
C PRO A 446 5.96 -13.14 -17.25
N GLN A 447 5.56 -13.98 -18.21
CA GLN A 447 4.40 -14.86 -18.07
C GLN A 447 4.62 -15.96 -17.01
N PRO A 448 3.54 -16.55 -16.48
CA PRO A 448 3.56 -17.90 -15.94
C PRO A 448 4.11 -18.88 -16.99
N ASP A 449 5.00 -19.79 -16.60
CA ASP A 449 5.41 -20.89 -17.49
C ASP A 449 4.21 -21.85 -17.68
N PRO A 450 3.73 -22.13 -18.92
CA PRO A 450 2.49 -22.90 -19.15
C PRO A 450 2.47 -24.28 -18.48
N PHE A 451 3.64 -24.88 -18.28
CA PHE A 451 3.82 -26.15 -17.58
C PHE A 451 3.37 -26.13 -16.11
N THR A 452 3.25 -24.96 -15.49
CA THR A 452 2.79 -24.81 -14.09
C THR A 452 1.27 -24.90 -13.94
N GLN A 453 0.50 -24.61 -15.00
CA GLN A 453 -0.97 -24.62 -14.96
C GLN A 453 -1.59 -26.01 -15.22
N ALA A 454 -0.82 -26.96 -15.77
CA ALA A 454 -1.30 -28.28 -16.19
C ALA A 454 -1.71 -29.23 -15.03
N SER A 455 -1.70 -28.77 -13.79
CA SER A 455 -1.97 -29.56 -12.57
C SER A 455 -3.32 -29.26 -11.91
N THR A 456 -4.05 -28.22 -12.33
CA THR A 456 -5.25 -27.74 -11.61
C THR A 456 -6.55 -27.74 -12.40
N GLU A 457 -6.52 -27.69 -13.74
CA GLU A 457 -7.74 -27.64 -14.57
C GLU A 457 -7.81 -28.77 -15.60
N SER A 458 -8.81 -29.64 -15.42
CA SER A 458 -9.30 -30.59 -16.42
C SER A 458 -10.78 -30.87 -16.15
N PHE A 459 -11.50 -31.39 -17.15
CA PHE A 459 -12.97 -31.51 -17.21
C PHE A 459 -13.72 -30.16 -17.42
N GLN A 460 -14.64 -30.03 -18.39
CA GLN A 460 -14.86 -30.87 -19.57
C GLN A 460 -15.64 -30.08 -20.65
N GLN A 461 -15.24 -30.17 -21.91
CA GLN A 461 -16.07 -29.69 -23.02
C GLN A 461 -17.18 -30.69 -23.35
N ALA A 462 -18.41 -30.21 -23.53
CA ALA A 462 -19.53 -30.96 -24.09
C ALA A 462 -20.11 -30.17 -25.28
N SER A 463 -20.39 -30.85 -26.39
CA SER A 463 -20.80 -30.23 -27.64
C SER A 463 -22.32 -30.05 -27.75
N GLY A 464 -22.74 -28.86 -28.19
CA GLY A 464 -24.12 -28.50 -28.54
C GLY A 464 -24.17 -27.84 -29.93
N GLN A 465 -25.27 -28.01 -30.65
CA GLN A 465 -25.34 -27.70 -32.09
C GLN A 465 -25.92 -26.31 -32.39
N LYS A 466 -25.49 -25.74 -33.52
CA LYS A 466 -26.18 -24.63 -34.22
C LYS A 466 -27.66 -24.98 -34.46
N PRO A 467 -28.53 -23.97 -34.46
CA PRO A 467 -29.17 -23.63 -35.73
C PRO A 467 -29.00 -22.14 -36.10
N GLU A 468 -29.31 -21.83 -37.35
CA GLU A 468 -29.40 -20.48 -37.91
C GLU A 468 -30.88 -20.15 -38.12
N ASP A 469 -31.31 -18.93 -37.80
CA ASP A 469 -32.11 -18.13 -38.74
C ASP A 469 -31.98 -16.64 -38.38
N SER A 470 -32.72 -15.81 -39.10
CA SER A 470 -32.51 -14.38 -39.34
C SER A 470 -33.69 -13.55 -38.85
N THR A 471 -33.45 -12.28 -38.53
CA THR A 471 -34.08 -11.09 -39.18
C THR A 471 -33.62 -9.79 -38.50
N ASN A 472 -33.77 -8.66 -39.20
CA ASN A 472 -33.57 -7.32 -38.63
C ASN A 472 -34.81 -6.91 -37.84
N ASP A 473 -34.65 -6.01 -36.86
CA ASP A 473 -35.17 -4.66 -37.08
C ASP A 473 -34.42 -3.63 -36.24
N ALA A 474 -34.47 -2.36 -36.65
CA ALA A 474 -33.71 -1.27 -36.03
C ALA A 474 -34.62 -0.18 -35.48
N GLN A 475 -34.40 0.21 -34.23
CA GLN A 475 -34.83 1.50 -33.68
C GLN A 475 -33.65 2.15 -32.95
N ALA A 476 -33.43 3.43 -33.20
CA ALA A 476 -32.33 4.20 -32.66
C ALA A 476 -32.87 5.38 -31.85
N GLU A 477 -32.40 5.50 -30.61
CA GLU A 477 -32.56 6.72 -29.82
C GLU A 477 -31.21 7.42 -29.67
N LEU A 478 -31.19 8.74 -29.87
CA LEU A 478 -29.95 9.52 -29.85
C LEU A 478 -29.63 9.94 -28.41
N GLN A 479 -28.57 9.36 -27.84
CA GLN A 479 -27.86 9.98 -26.72
C GLN A 479 -26.66 10.76 -27.26
N ILE A 480 -26.61 12.06 -26.95
CA ILE A 480 -25.56 12.98 -27.42
C ILE A 480 -24.41 12.93 -26.41
N THR A 481 -23.40 12.11 -26.67
CA THR A 481 -22.11 12.18 -25.97
C THR A 481 -21.22 13.26 -26.60
N PRO A 482 -20.49 14.07 -25.82
CA PRO A 482 -19.46 14.96 -26.36
C PRO A 482 -18.32 14.13 -26.97
N LYS A 483 -17.83 14.54 -28.15
CA LYS A 483 -16.63 13.93 -28.73
C LYS A 483 -15.37 14.51 -28.09
N SER A 484 -14.59 13.65 -27.44
CA SER A 484 -13.16 13.88 -27.17
C SER A 484 -12.35 13.32 -28.34
N ASP A 485 -11.92 14.17 -29.27
CA ASP A 485 -11.12 13.72 -30.41
C ASP A 485 -9.65 13.44 -29.99
N ASP A 486 -9.25 12.16 -30.13
CA ASP A 486 -7.87 11.63 -30.13
C ASP A 486 -6.90 12.00 -28.98
N ILE A 487 -7.19 11.53 -27.75
CA ILE A 487 -6.15 10.87 -26.94
C ILE A 487 -6.38 9.35 -27.00
N LYS A 488 -5.59 8.66 -27.83
CA LYS A 488 -5.64 7.20 -27.92
C LYS A 488 -4.88 6.58 -26.74
N VAL A 489 -5.62 6.15 -25.73
CA VAL A 489 -5.12 5.21 -24.71
C VAL A 489 -4.79 3.90 -25.43
N ASN A 490 -3.50 3.65 -25.69
CA ASN A 490 -3.05 2.58 -26.59
C ASN A 490 -2.87 1.21 -25.88
N SER A 491 -3.23 1.09 -24.60
CA SER A 491 -3.12 -0.17 -23.86
C SER A 491 -4.35 -1.05 -24.10
N THR A 492 -4.14 -2.31 -24.49
CA THR A 492 -5.19 -3.35 -24.50
C THR A 492 -5.40 -3.99 -23.13
N ALA A 493 -4.72 -3.50 -22.09
CA ALA A 493 -4.81 -4.04 -20.74
C ALA A 493 -6.05 -3.50 -20.00
N LYS A 494 -6.75 -4.40 -19.29
CA LYS A 494 -8.01 -4.17 -18.56
C LYS A 494 -7.89 -4.65 -17.12
N LEU A 495 -8.49 -3.89 -16.20
CA LEU A 495 -8.60 -4.30 -14.80
C LEU A 495 -9.77 -5.25 -14.58
N TYR A 496 -9.51 -6.34 -13.86
CA TYR A 496 -10.50 -7.26 -13.33
C TYR A 496 -10.38 -7.33 -11.80
N PHE A 497 -11.49 -7.52 -11.10
CA PHE A 497 -11.46 -7.87 -9.69
C PHE A 497 -10.84 -9.26 -9.49
N ASP A 498 -10.01 -9.43 -8.46
CA ASP A 498 -9.53 -10.74 -8.04
C ASP A 498 -10.64 -11.48 -7.27
N PRO A 499 -11.13 -12.65 -7.74
CA PRO A 499 -12.18 -13.41 -7.04
C PRO A 499 -11.80 -13.78 -5.60
N HIS A 500 -10.50 -13.99 -5.30
CA HIS A 500 -10.05 -14.21 -3.93
C HIS A 500 -10.18 -12.94 -3.09
N TRP A 501 -9.92 -11.76 -3.65
CA TRP A 501 -10.06 -10.50 -2.91
C TRP A 501 -11.52 -10.11 -2.67
N LEU A 502 -12.40 -10.40 -3.63
CA LEU A 502 -13.85 -10.29 -3.45
C LEU A 502 -14.34 -11.20 -2.31
N ALA A 503 -13.88 -12.45 -2.29
CA ALA A 503 -14.18 -13.42 -1.24
C ALA A 503 -13.67 -12.98 0.14
N ILE A 504 -12.40 -12.58 0.24
CA ILE A 504 -11.76 -12.07 1.47
C ILE A 504 -12.48 -10.81 1.97
N THR A 505 -12.81 -9.88 1.07
CA THR A 505 -13.54 -8.65 1.42
C THR A 505 -14.91 -8.97 1.99
N ARG A 506 -15.66 -9.88 1.35
CA ARG A 506 -16.99 -10.31 1.80
C ARG A 506 -16.94 -11.10 3.12
N ALA A 507 -16.02 -12.06 3.25
CA ALA A 507 -15.85 -12.89 4.44
C ALA A 507 -15.50 -12.08 5.70
N PHE A 508 -14.65 -11.05 5.57
CA PHE A 508 -14.21 -10.25 6.71
C PHE A 508 -14.95 -8.90 6.88
N HIS A 509 -15.84 -8.54 5.96
CA HIS A 509 -16.71 -7.36 6.08
C HIS A 509 -17.48 -7.24 7.42
N PRO A 510 -17.96 -8.33 8.08
CA PRO A 510 -18.55 -8.24 9.41
C PRO A 510 -17.60 -7.68 10.49
N PHE A 511 -16.29 -7.82 10.28
CA PHE A 511 -15.23 -7.44 11.22
C PHE A 511 -14.58 -6.08 10.94
N LEU A 512 -15.01 -5.36 9.90
CA LEU A 512 -14.49 -4.03 9.52
C LEU A 512 -14.49 -3.07 10.74
N PRO A 513 -13.32 -2.67 11.26
CA PRO A 513 -13.23 -1.91 12.50
C PRO A 513 -13.39 -0.41 12.22
N LEU A 514 -14.48 0.18 12.71
CA LEU A 514 -14.84 1.59 12.46
C LEU A 514 -14.91 2.45 13.73
N GLN A 515 -14.48 1.90 14.87
CA GLN A 515 -14.34 2.60 16.15
C GLN A 515 -12.88 2.58 16.59
N ARG A 516 -12.44 3.49 17.46
CA ARG A 516 -11.05 3.50 17.94
C ARG A 516 -10.72 2.25 18.76
N HIS A 517 -11.68 1.80 19.56
CA HIS A 517 -11.62 0.60 20.40
C HIS A 517 -12.97 -0.14 20.36
N GLY A 518 -13.04 -1.38 20.86
CA GLY A 518 -14.31 -2.12 20.99
C GLY A 518 -14.81 -2.80 19.72
N ASN A 519 -14.05 -2.75 18.61
CA ASN A 519 -14.39 -3.41 17.36
C ASN A 519 -14.56 -4.94 17.49
N PRO A 520 -15.28 -5.60 16.56
CA PRO A 520 -15.30 -7.06 16.47
C PRO A 520 -13.88 -7.63 16.35
N LYS A 521 -13.59 -8.69 17.10
CA LYS A 521 -12.28 -9.36 17.02
C LYS A 521 -12.21 -10.21 15.77
N LEU A 522 -11.11 -10.08 15.02
CA LEU A 522 -10.78 -10.97 13.91
C LEU A 522 -10.72 -12.45 14.37
N PRO A 523 -11.14 -13.41 13.53
CA PRO A 523 -10.95 -14.83 13.80
C PRO A 523 -9.46 -15.18 13.83
N THR A 524 -9.08 -16.13 14.68
CA THR A 524 -7.67 -16.49 14.93
C THR A 524 -7.29 -17.92 14.61
N ASP A 525 -8.27 -18.82 14.35
CA ASP A 525 -8.00 -20.19 13.92
C ASP A 525 -7.78 -20.24 12.40
N PRO A 526 -6.60 -20.66 11.89
CA PRO A 526 -6.35 -20.78 10.45
C PRO A 526 -7.33 -21.71 9.70
N ILE A 527 -7.97 -22.66 10.39
CA ILE A 527 -8.97 -23.56 9.79
C ILE A 527 -10.31 -22.82 9.60
N GLU A 528 -10.79 -22.12 10.63
CA GLU A 528 -11.94 -21.22 10.53
C GLU A 528 -11.73 -20.12 9.47
N ILE A 529 -10.60 -19.42 9.52
CA ILE A 529 -10.25 -18.32 8.59
C ILE A 529 -10.30 -18.82 7.14
N ARG A 530 -9.65 -19.96 6.85
CA ARG A 530 -9.68 -20.56 5.51
C ARG A 530 -11.10 -20.95 5.10
N LYS A 531 -11.85 -21.60 5.99
CA LYS A 531 -13.23 -22.02 5.71
C LYS A 531 -14.13 -20.84 5.34
N LEU A 532 -14.00 -19.70 6.03
CA LEU A 532 -14.75 -18.48 5.71
C LEU A 532 -14.41 -17.95 4.30
N VAL A 533 -13.12 -17.90 3.94
CA VAL A 533 -12.67 -17.47 2.61
C VAL A 533 -13.10 -18.46 1.52
N ASP A 534 -12.97 -19.77 1.74
CA ASP A 534 -13.39 -20.81 0.80
C ASP A 534 -14.91 -20.76 0.56
N GLN A 535 -15.71 -20.53 1.60
CA GLN A 535 -17.16 -20.39 1.50
C GLN A 535 -17.57 -19.17 0.67
N GLU A 536 -16.98 -18.00 0.92
CA GLU A 536 -17.32 -16.80 0.16
C GLU A 536 -16.66 -16.74 -1.23
N LEU A 537 -15.58 -17.49 -1.46
CA LEU A 537 -15.02 -17.72 -2.79
C LEU A 537 -15.95 -18.58 -3.65
N GLU A 538 -16.56 -19.61 -3.06
CA GLU A 538 -17.57 -20.41 -3.74
C GLU A 538 -18.86 -19.62 -3.97
N TRP A 539 -19.22 -18.70 -3.06
CA TRP A 539 -20.30 -17.72 -3.30
C TRP A 539 -19.97 -16.80 -4.47
N VAL A 540 -18.77 -16.22 -4.53
CA VAL A 540 -18.31 -15.34 -5.62
C VAL A 540 -18.44 -16.03 -6.98
N LYS A 541 -17.94 -17.27 -7.12
CA LYS A 541 -18.05 -18.05 -8.38
C LYS A 541 -19.48 -18.29 -8.84
N HIS A 542 -20.43 -18.47 -7.91
CA HIS A 542 -21.82 -18.79 -8.22
C HIS A 542 -22.70 -17.54 -8.45
N ASN A 543 -22.36 -16.39 -7.86
CA ASN A 543 -23.24 -15.22 -7.83
C ASN A 543 -22.74 -14.04 -8.67
N ILE A 544 -21.46 -14.01 -9.04
CA ILE A 544 -20.88 -12.95 -9.88
C ILE A 544 -20.68 -13.47 -11.30
N ASN A 545 -21.36 -12.85 -12.27
CA ASN A 545 -21.15 -13.09 -13.70
C ASN A 545 -19.67 -12.82 -14.06
N PRO A 546 -18.97 -13.71 -14.80
CA PRO A 546 -17.61 -13.45 -15.30
C PRO A 546 -17.41 -12.11 -16.02
N GLU A 547 -18.44 -11.56 -16.66
CA GLU A 547 -18.40 -10.20 -17.26
C GLU A 547 -18.29 -9.12 -16.17
N ALA A 548 -19.03 -9.29 -15.07
CA ALA A 548 -19.03 -8.40 -13.90
C ALA A 548 -17.72 -8.44 -13.08
N LEU A 549 -16.75 -9.27 -13.48
CA LEU A 549 -15.40 -9.23 -12.95
C LEU A 549 -14.54 -8.17 -13.64
N GLU A 550 -14.87 -7.68 -14.84
CA GLU A 550 -14.17 -6.53 -15.43
C GLU A 550 -14.58 -5.26 -14.66
N VAL A 551 -13.62 -4.54 -14.06
CA VAL A 551 -13.88 -3.43 -13.12
C VAL A 551 -14.81 -2.38 -13.73
N ASN A 552 -14.61 -2.05 -15.00
CA ASN A 552 -15.42 -1.06 -15.75
C ASN A 552 -16.91 -1.42 -15.92
N THR A 553 -17.31 -2.66 -15.66
CA THR A 553 -18.72 -3.07 -15.73
C THR A 553 -19.48 -2.79 -14.42
N VAL A 554 -18.76 -2.51 -13.32
CA VAL A 554 -19.31 -2.27 -11.98
C VAL A 554 -18.94 -0.88 -11.46
N GLN A 555 -17.66 -0.50 -11.58
CA GLN A 555 -17.13 0.78 -11.13
C GLN A 555 -16.77 1.66 -12.33
N GLN A 556 -17.33 2.86 -12.35
CA GLN A 556 -17.11 3.91 -13.35
C GLN A 556 -16.77 5.21 -12.63
N PHE A 557 -15.89 6.03 -13.22
CA PHE A 557 -15.51 7.31 -12.63
C PHE A 557 -16.71 8.28 -12.60
N VAL A 558 -16.92 8.91 -11.45
CA VAL A 558 -17.92 9.97 -11.24
C VAL A 558 -17.28 11.04 -10.35
N LYS A 559 -17.43 12.32 -10.71
CA LYS A 559 -17.07 13.44 -9.82
C LYS A 559 -18.00 13.46 -8.61
N THR A 560 -17.52 12.98 -7.46
CA THR A 560 -18.23 12.99 -6.18
C THR A 560 -18.34 14.38 -5.55
N ALA A 561 -17.38 15.27 -5.83
CA ALA A 561 -17.28 16.62 -5.29
C ALA A 561 -17.13 17.66 -6.43
N PRO A 562 -17.38 18.95 -6.18
CA PRO A 562 -17.01 20.01 -7.11
C PRO A 562 -15.49 20.05 -7.31
N GLY A 563 -15.02 19.93 -8.55
CA GLY A 563 -13.64 20.24 -8.92
C GLY A 563 -13.45 21.74 -9.16
N ILE A 564 -12.20 22.17 -9.35
CA ILE A 564 -11.88 23.55 -9.76
C ILE A 564 -12.72 23.94 -10.99
N GLY A 565 -13.31 25.14 -10.96
CA GLY A 565 -14.22 25.63 -12.00
C GLY A 565 -15.67 25.12 -11.95
N ASP A 566 -15.98 24.05 -11.21
CA ASP A 566 -17.38 23.68 -10.93
C ASP A 566 -18.00 24.66 -9.89
N PRO A 567 -19.34 24.84 -9.86
CA PRO A 567 -20.02 25.57 -8.79
C PRO A 567 -19.72 24.94 -7.41
N GLY A 568 -18.98 25.67 -6.56
CA GLY A 568 -18.51 25.19 -5.26
C GLY A 568 -17.06 24.69 -5.23
N GLY A 569 -16.36 24.60 -6.38
CA GLY A 569 -14.96 24.16 -6.47
C GLY A 569 -13.97 25.07 -5.74
N GLU A 570 -14.29 26.35 -5.61
CA GLU A 570 -13.50 27.35 -4.86
C GLU A 570 -13.89 27.45 -3.38
N GLN A 571 -14.55 26.42 -2.82
CA GLN A 571 -14.80 26.38 -1.37
C GLN A 571 -13.48 26.22 -0.60
N THR A 572 -13.40 26.89 0.56
CA THR A 572 -12.28 26.82 1.50
C THR A 572 -12.68 26.13 2.80
N GLY A 573 -11.69 25.66 3.56
CA GLY A 573 -11.91 24.76 4.70
C GLY A 573 -12.09 23.31 4.28
N GLN A 574 -12.20 22.40 5.25
CA GLN A 574 -12.30 20.96 4.98
C GLN A 574 -13.56 20.58 4.19
N PRO A 575 -13.50 19.52 3.37
CA PRO A 575 -14.61 19.09 2.54
C PRO A 575 -15.72 18.49 3.41
N PHE A 576 -16.94 18.54 2.89
CA PHE A 576 -18.02 17.69 3.36
C PHE A 576 -17.74 16.22 2.99
N TRP A 577 -18.49 15.29 3.57
CA TRP A 577 -18.50 13.92 3.07
C TRP A 577 -19.25 13.84 1.73
N TYR A 578 -18.72 13.07 0.79
CA TYR A 578 -19.38 12.75 -0.47
C TYR A 578 -19.61 11.24 -0.63
N THR A 579 -20.87 10.85 -0.85
CA THR A 579 -21.25 9.44 -1.06
C THR A 579 -20.74 8.94 -2.40
N ASN A 580 -19.78 8.01 -2.40
CA ASN A 580 -19.18 7.51 -3.63
C ASN A 580 -20.00 6.38 -4.28
N PRO A 581 -20.42 6.51 -5.55
CA PRO A 581 -21.20 5.48 -6.23
C PRO A 581 -20.39 4.22 -6.55
N GLN A 582 -19.06 4.29 -6.66
CA GLN A 582 -18.22 3.11 -6.93
C GLN A 582 -18.10 2.20 -5.71
N THR A 583 -18.14 2.79 -4.51
CA THR A 583 -18.18 2.09 -3.22
C THR A 583 -19.56 1.47 -2.96
N LEU A 584 -20.65 2.12 -3.42
CA LEU A 584 -21.98 1.52 -3.46
C LEU A 584 -22.02 0.33 -4.43
N ALA A 585 -21.59 0.51 -5.69
CA ALA A 585 -21.64 -0.53 -6.71
C ALA A 585 -20.85 -1.81 -6.33
N LEU A 586 -19.72 -1.67 -5.64
CA LEU A 586 -18.97 -2.83 -5.12
C LEU A 586 -19.69 -3.51 -3.94
N ALA A 587 -20.31 -2.74 -3.04
CA ALA A 587 -21.12 -3.30 -1.95
C ALA A 587 -22.36 -4.04 -2.49
N ASP A 588 -23.00 -3.49 -3.53
CA ASP A 588 -24.10 -4.10 -4.25
C ASP A 588 -23.68 -5.35 -5.05
N LEU A 589 -22.48 -5.37 -5.65
CA LEU A 589 -21.92 -6.57 -6.29
C LEU A 589 -21.74 -7.69 -5.26
N LEU A 590 -21.15 -7.37 -4.10
CA LEU A 590 -20.82 -8.33 -3.05
C LEU A 590 -21.99 -8.67 -2.11
N LYS A 591 -23.13 -7.99 -2.22
CA LYS A 591 -24.28 -8.12 -1.29
C LYS A 591 -23.85 -7.98 0.17
N ILE A 592 -23.14 -6.89 0.45
CA ILE A 592 -22.68 -6.47 1.79
C ILE A 592 -23.24 -5.08 2.12
N GLU A 593 -23.22 -4.71 3.40
CA GLU A 593 -23.61 -3.38 3.87
C GLU A 593 -22.57 -2.33 3.41
N ASN A 594 -23.00 -1.15 2.96
CA ASN A 594 -22.04 -0.05 2.78
C ASN A 594 -21.82 0.63 4.13
N LYS A 595 -20.63 0.37 4.72
CA LYS A 595 -20.20 0.94 6.01
C LYS A 595 -19.20 2.10 5.86
N ILE A 596 -18.88 2.51 4.64
CA ILE A 596 -17.87 3.53 4.33
C ILE A 596 -18.54 4.87 4.05
N ASN A 597 -19.54 4.86 3.16
CA ASN A 597 -20.49 5.97 3.09
C ASN A 597 -21.33 5.94 4.39
N PRO A 598 -21.64 7.10 5.01
CA PRO A 598 -22.54 7.16 6.14
C PRO A 598 -23.95 6.73 5.71
N SER A 599 -24.71 6.18 6.66
CA SER A 599 -26.15 6.01 6.47
C SER A 599 -26.80 7.36 6.14
N PHE A 600 -27.63 7.42 5.09
CA PHE A 600 -28.50 8.56 4.85
C PHE A 600 -29.34 8.83 6.11
N LEU A 601 -29.10 9.98 6.75
CA LEU A 601 -30.02 10.57 7.71
C LEU A 601 -30.99 11.43 6.89
N GLU A 602 -32.28 11.08 6.93
CA GLU A 602 -33.38 11.82 6.30
C GLU A 602 -33.65 13.18 6.99
#